data_AF-A0A8J2QJS7-F1
#
_entry.id   AF-A0A8J2QJS7-F1
#
_cell.length_a   1.000
_cell.length_b   1.000
_cell.length_c   1.000
_cell.angle_alpha   90.00
_cell.angle_beta   90.00
_cell.angle_gamma   90.00
#
_symmetry.space_group_name_H-M   'P 1'
#
loop_
_entity.id
_entity.type
_entity.pdbx_description
1 polymer ?
#
loop_
_entity_poly.entity_id
_entity_poly.type
_entity_poly.pdbx_seq_one_letter_code
_entity_poly.pdbx_strand_id
1 'polypeptide(L)'
;MKIVILLSLLSLVVANDHFYYNLIPLEITALAKNPKQIFEFIDCLLDKGPCNDVFEGYRAVALEAVQQACKRCTADQKRFGNIFLAILRKLLPDEYHSFRYKYDPKNKHFDALEAELSKYKYLPCL
;
A
#
# COMPACT_ATOMS: atom_id res chain seq x y z
N MET A 1 -38.05 -9.95 -43.75
CA MET A 1 -36.58 -9.80 -43.72
C MET A 1 -36.22 -8.33 -43.75
N LYS A 2 -35.67 -7.79 -42.65
CA LYS A 2 -34.68 -6.69 -42.59
C LYS A 2 -34.40 -6.44 -41.10
N ILE A 3 -33.43 -7.21 -40.62
CA ILE A 3 -32.76 -7.04 -39.34
C ILE A 3 -31.82 -5.86 -39.51
N VAL A 4 -31.95 -4.82 -38.69
CA VAL A 4 -30.77 -4.13 -38.14
C VAL A 4 -31.13 -3.68 -36.73
N ILE A 5 -30.75 -4.52 -35.77
CA ILE A 5 -30.79 -4.24 -34.34
C ILE A 5 -29.74 -3.17 -34.09
N LEU A 6 -30.18 -1.99 -33.65
CA LEU A 6 -29.35 -0.88 -33.23
C LEU A 6 -28.62 -1.29 -31.94
N LEU A 7 -27.46 -1.95 -32.06
CA LEU A 7 -26.57 -2.21 -30.94
C LEU A 7 -25.95 -0.89 -30.50
N SER A 8 -26.57 -0.25 -29.51
CA SER A 8 -25.94 0.79 -28.71
C SER A 8 -24.73 0.19 -28.00
N LEU A 9 -23.54 0.43 -28.53
CA LEU A 9 -22.28 0.26 -27.82
C LEU A 9 -22.31 1.15 -26.57
N LEU A 10 -22.65 0.56 -25.43
CA LEU A 10 -22.35 1.14 -24.13
C LEU A 10 -20.89 0.80 -23.82
N SER A 11 -19.96 1.54 -24.41
CA SER A 11 -18.56 1.53 -23.99
C SER A 11 -18.50 2.20 -22.61
N LEU A 12 -18.51 1.40 -21.54
CA LEU A 12 -17.99 1.87 -20.25
C LEU A 12 -16.48 2.05 -20.40
N VAL A 13 -16.06 3.23 -20.84
CA VAL A 13 -14.69 3.69 -20.59
C VAL A 13 -14.64 4.04 -19.10
N VAL A 14 -14.12 3.11 -18.29
CA VAL A 14 -13.70 3.41 -16.93
C VAL A 14 -12.37 4.16 -17.07
N ALA A 15 -12.42 5.50 -16.95
CA ALA A 15 -11.22 6.32 -16.84
C ALA A 15 -10.53 5.98 -15.50
N ASN A 16 -9.53 5.11 -15.54
CA ASN A 16 -8.92 4.51 -14.34
C ASN A 16 -7.75 5.33 -13.75
N ASP A 17 -7.36 6.45 -14.37
CA ASP A 17 -6.07 7.10 -14.08
C ASP A 17 -5.99 7.82 -12.72
N HIS A 18 -7.13 8.18 -12.12
CA HIS A 18 -7.16 8.88 -10.83
C HIS A 18 -7.59 8.01 -9.65
N PHE A 19 -7.97 6.75 -9.89
CA PHE A 19 -8.55 5.90 -8.85
C PHE A 19 -7.48 5.39 -7.88
N TYR A 20 -6.32 4.99 -8.41
CA TYR A 20 -5.25 4.36 -7.64
C TYR A 20 -4.11 5.33 -7.28
N TYR A 21 -3.35 5.00 -6.24
CA TYR A 21 -2.10 5.70 -5.96
C TYR A 21 -1.08 5.45 -7.08
N ASN A 22 -0.56 6.51 -7.66
CA ASN A 22 0.53 6.41 -8.64
C ASN A 22 1.87 6.48 -7.90
N LEU A 23 2.42 5.31 -7.58
CA LEU A 23 3.66 5.14 -6.84
C LEU A 23 4.69 4.44 -7.72
N ILE A 24 5.95 4.86 -7.61
CA ILE A 24 7.08 4.10 -8.19
C ILE A 24 7.14 2.74 -7.47
N PRO A 25 7.05 1.61 -8.19
CA PRO A 25 7.03 0.28 -7.56
C PRO A 25 8.30 -0.02 -6.76
N LEU A 26 8.13 -0.62 -5.58
CA LEU A 26 9.20 -1.10 -4.72
C LEU A 26 9.04 -2.59 -4.42
N GLU A 27 10.14 -3.34 -4.56
CA GLU A 27 10.22 -4.73 -4.12
C GLU A 27 10.59 -4.79 -2.63
N ILE A 28 9.58 -4.75 -1.76
CA ILE A 28 9.79 -4.68 -0.30
C ILE A 28 10.62 -5.83 0.26
N THR A 29 10.54 -7.02 -0.33
CA THR A 29 11.34 -8.18 0.09
C THR A 29 12.82 -8.00 -0.25
N ALA A 30 13.14 -7.35 -1.37
CA ALA A 30 14.50 -7.01 -1.74
C ALA A 30 15.05 -5.87 -0.87
N LEU A 31 14.23 -4.85 -0.62
CA LEU A 31 14.56 -3.73 0.25
C LEU A 31 14.85 -4.20 1.69
N ALA A 32 14.08 -5.16 2.20
CA ALA A 32 14.28 -5.78 3.50
C ALA A 32 15.53 -6.67 3.62
N LYS A 33 16.14 -7.10 2.50
CA LYS A 33 17.45 -7.80 2.53
C LYS A 33 18.61 -6.85 2.79
N ASN A 34 18.40 -5.54 2.69
CA ASN A 34 19.39 -4.53 3.00
C ASN A 34 18.96 -3.73 4.24
N PRO A 35 19.50 -4.03 5.44
CA PRO A 35 19.13 -3.37 6.69
C PRO A 35 19.17 -1.83 6.59
N LYS A 36 20.18 -1.28 5.93
CA LYS A 36 20.30 0.18 5.78
C LYS A 36 19.11 0.76 5.02
N GLN A 37 18.75 0.18 3.88
CA GLN A 37 17.68 0.70 3.02
C GLN A 37 16.29 0.53 3.64
N ILE A 38 16.02 -0.58 4.34
CA ILE A 38 14.74 -0.76 5.04
C ILE A 38 14.58 0.24 6.18
N PHE A 39 15.64 0.55 6.92
CA PHE A 39 15.59 1.60 7.94
C PHE A 39 15.43 2.99 7.31
N GLU A 40 16.13 3.33 6.22
CA GLU A 40 15.91 4.60 5.51
C GLU A 40 14.45 4.77 5.05
N PHE A 41 13.84 3.70 4.55
CA PHE A 41 12.43 3.71 4.15
C PHE A 41 11.49 3.90 5.35
N ILE A 42 11.70 3.15 6.44
CA ILE A 42 10.88 3.27 7.65
C ILE A 42 11.05 4.65 8.30
N ASP A 43 12.27 5.16 8.39
CA ASP A 43 12.56 6.46 8.96
C ASP A 43 11.94 7.59 8.15
N CYS A 44 11.95 7.49 6.81
CA CYS A 44 11.18 8.39 5.96
C CYS A 44 9.68 8.33 6.31
N LEU A 45 9.09 7.12 6.35
CA LEU A 45 7.69 6.93 6.73
C LEU A 45 7.39 7.42 8.16
N LEU A 46 8.36 7.53 9.06
CA LEU A 46 8.20 7.96 10.45
C LEU A 46 8.63 9.41 10.71
N ASP A 47 9.04 10.17 9.70
CA ASP A 47 9.63 11.51 9.83
C ASP A 47 10.90 11.55 10.70
N LYS A 48 11.67 10.45 10.71
CA LYS A 48 12.92 10.30 11.49
C LYS A 48 14.19 10.46 10.66
N GLY A 49 14.05 10.55 9.34
CA GLY A 49 15.19 10.60 8.41
C GLY A 49 14.83 11.22 7.06
N PRO A 50 15.82 11.33 6.15
CA PRO A 50 15.60 11.86 4.82
C PRO A 50 14.69 10.95 3.98
N CYS A 51 13.89 11.56 3.11
CA CYS A 51 13.10 10.87 2.10
C CYS A 51 13.68 11.17 0.72
N ASN A 52 13.92 10.11 -0.07
CA ASN A 52 14.09 10.27 -1.52
C ASN A 52 12.72 10.36 -2.21
N ASP A 53 12.69 10.76 -3.48
CA ASP A 53 11.45 10.96 -4.24
C ASP A 53 10.54 9.72 -4.26
N VAL A 54 11.12 8.53 -4.29
CA VAL A 54 10.36 7.26 -4.26
C VAL A 54 9.69 7.09 -2.90
N PHE A 55 10.45 7.19 -1.81
CA PHE A 55 9.94 6.98 -0.45
C PHE A 55 8.95 8.06 -0.04
N GLU A 56 9.15 9.30 -0.49
CA GLU A 56 8.23 10.41 -0.27
C GLU A 56 6.85 10.12 -0.87
N GLY A 57 6.79 9.48 -2.05
CA GLY A 57 5.50 9.04 -2.63
C GLY A 57 4.71 8.11 -1.69
N TYR A 58 5.39 7.15 -1.07
CA TYR A 58 4.76 6.24 -0.10
C TYR A 58 4.33 6.97 1.18
N ARG A 59 5.19 7.85 1.71
CA ARG A 59 4.90 8.65 2.89
C ARG A 59 3.69 9.57 2.66
N ALA A 60 3.62 10.22 1.50
CA ALA A 60 2.55 11.15 1.13
C ALA A 60 1.17 10.48 1.11
N VAL A 61 1.08 9.20 0.73
CA VAL A 61 -0.19 8.46 0.66
C VAL A 61 -0.50 7.64 1.92
N ALA A 62 0.48 7.41 2.80
CA ALA A 62 0.35 6.48 3.93
C ALA A 62 -0.81 6.83 4.87
N LEU A 63 -1.04 8.13 5.14
CA LEU A 63 -2.15 8.56 6.00
C LEU A 63 -3.52 8.19 5.41
N GLU A 64 -3.74 8.53 4.14
CA GLU A 64 -4.99 8.20 3.46
C GLU A 64 -5.15 6.69 3.33
N ALA A 65 -4.08 5.97 2.96
CA ALA A 65 -4.08 4.52 2.84
C ALA A 65 -4.49 3.85 4.16
N VAL A 66 -4.01 4.33 5.31
CA VAL A 66 -4.41 3.82 6.63
C VAL A 66 -5.86 4.16 6.92
N GLN A 67 -6.26 5.43 6.80
CA GLN A 67 -7.63 5.89 7.13
C GLN A 67 -8.71 5.23 6.26
N GLN A 68 -8.39 4.93 5.01
CA GLN A 68 -9.30 4.36 4.02
C GLN A 68 -9.07 2.86 3.79
N ALA A 69 -8.33 2.17 4.66
CA ALA A 69 -8.04 0.74 4.54
C ALA A 69 -7.55 0.33 3.13
N CYS A 70 -6.62 1.10 2.57
CA CYS A 70 -6.02 0.89 1.25
C CYS A 70 -7.04 0.79 0.10
N LYS A 71 -8.19 1.48 0.19
CA LYS A 71 -9.24 1.44 -0.84
C LYS A 71 -8.74 1.82 -2.25
N ARG A 72 -7.78 2.75 -2.32
CA ARG A 72 -7.15 3.22 -3.57
C ARG A 72 -5.82 2.52 -3.87
N CYS A 73 -5.49 1.46 -3.16
CA CYS A 73 -4.31 0.67 -3.45
C CYS A 73 -4.59 -0.33 -4.56
N THR A 74 -3.64 -0.49 -5.48
CA THR A 74 -3.63 -1.60 -6.44
C THR A 74 -3.43 -2.94 -5.72
N ALA A 75 -3.64 -4.06 -6.41
CA ALA A 75 -3.37 -5.39 -5.84
C ALA A 75 -1.90 -5.53 -5.39
N ASP A 76 -0.96 -5.00 -6.17
CA ASP A 76 0.47 -5.02 -5.84
C ASP A 76 0.80 -4.15 -4.64
N GLN A 77 0.19 -2.96 -4.53
CA GLN A 77 0.35 -2.09 -3.37
C GLN A 77 -0.23 -2.72 -2.09
N LYS A 78 -1.36 -3.43 -2.18
CA LYS A 78 -1.92 -4.17 -1.04
C LYS A 78 -1.02 -5.34 -0.63
N ARG A 79 -0.45 -6.05 -1.60
CA ARG A 79 0.54 -7.10 -1.33
C ARG A 79 1.80 -6.53 -0.68
N PHE A 80 2.31 -5.42 -1.19
CA PHE A 80 3.41 -4.65 -0.61
C PHE A 80 3.10 -4.31 0.86
N GLY A 81 1.94 -3.70 1.13
CA GLY A 81 1.53 -3.31 2.47
C GLY A 81 1.43 -4.49 3.42
N ASN A 82 0.87 -5.62 2.97
CA ASN A 82 0.78 -6.83 3.77
C ASN A 82 2.17 -7.39 4.15
N ILE A 83 3.11 -7.45 3.19
CA ILE A 83 4.48 -7.90 3.46
C ILE A 83 5.21 -6.92 4.37
N PHE A 84 5.07 -5.61 4.12
CA PHE A 84 5.66 -4.55 4.94
C PHE A 84 5.22 -4.62 6.40
N LEU A 85 3.91 -4.70 6.66
CA LEU A 85 3.41 -4.83 8.04
C LEU A 85 3.82 -6.16 8.69
N ALA A 86 3.93 -7.23 7.91
CA ALA A 86 4.46 -8.50 8.42
C ALA A 86 5.95 -8.42 8.79
N ILE A 87 6.76 -7.69 8.03
CA ILE A 87 8.17 -7.41 8.35
C ILE A 87 8.25 -6.61 9.64
N LEU A 88 7.53 -5.48 9.73
CA LEU A 88 7.53 -4.65 10.93
C LEU A 88 7.13 -5.46 12.16
N ARG A 89 5.99 -6.16 12.12
CA ARG A 89 5.51 -6.92 13.27
C ARG A 89 6.44 -8.05 13.71
N LYS A 90 7.18 -8.69 12.79
CA LYS A 90 8.04 -9.83 13.11
C LYS A 90 9.47 -9.43 13.50
N LEU A 91 10.01 -8.41 12.85
CA LEU A 91 11.43 -8.06 12.95
C LEU A 91 11.67 -6.72 13.65
N LEU A 92 10.70 -5.80 13.60
CA LEU A 92 10.81 -4.40 13.99
C LEU A 92 9.55 -3.94 14.75
N PRO A 93 9.23 -4.55 15.90
CA PRO A 93 7.96 -4.32 16.60
C PRO A 93 7.81 -2.88 17.11
N ASP A 94 8.89 -2.22 17.50
CA ASP A 94 8.86 -0.83 17.94
C ASP A 94 8.51 0.13 16.78
N GLU A 95 9.02 -0.16 15.58
CA GLU A 95 8.68 0.54 14.35
C GLU A 95 7.25 0.25 13.92
N TYR A 96 6.75 -0.98 14.10
CA TYR A 96 5.33 -1.31 13.89
C TYR A 96 4.42 -0.45 14.76
N HIS A 97 4.72 -0.35 16.06
CA HIS A 97 3.96 0.49 16.99
C HIS A 97 4.08 1.98 16.63
N SER A 98 5.27 2.45 16.27
CA SER A 98 5.51 3.83 15.82
C SER A 98 4.70 4.18 14.58
N PHE A 99 4.68 3.28 13.58
CA PHE A 99 3.94 3.46 12.33
C PHE A 99 2.43 3.50 12.60
N ARG A 100 1.92 2.56 13.38
CA ARG A 100 0.51 2.51 13.80
C ARG A 100 0.10 3.76 14.54
N TYR A 101 0.90 4.21 15.50
CA TYR A 101 0.61 5.43 16.26
C TYR A 101 0.65 6.69 15.38
N LYS A 102 1.61 6.79 14.45
CA LYS A 102 1.72 7.95 13.57
C LYS A 102 0.50 8.11 12.65
N TYR A 103 0.07 7.02 12.01
CA TYR A 103 -0.98 7.08 10.99
C TYR A 103 -2.39 6.78 11.52
N ASP A 104 -2.51 6.23 12.73
CA ASP A 104 -3.78 5.99 13.41
C ASP A 104 -3.65 6.09 14.94
N PRO A 105 -3.40 7.30 15.49
CA PRO A 105 -3.15 7.50 16.93
C PRO A 105 -4.32 7.12 17.83
N LYS A 106 -5.54 7.04 17.28
CA LYS A 106 -6.76 6.63 18.00
C LYS A 106 -7.13 5.15 17.77
N ASN A 107 -6.31 4.42 17.03
CA ASN A 107 -6.50 3.02 16.68
C ASN A 107 -7.90 2.70 16.09
N LYS A 108 -8.39 3.54 15.19
CA LYS A 108 -9.73 3.40 14.59
C LYS A 108 -9.74 2.70 13.22
N HIS A 109 -8.62 2.71 12.52
CA HIS A 109 -8.51 2.34 11.11
C HIS A 109 -7.51 1.21 10.87
N PHE A 110 -6.49 1.07 11.72
CA PHE A 110 -5.37 0.17 11.49
C PHE A 110 -5.80 -1.30 11.42
N ASP A 111 -6.72 -1.73 12.28
CA ASP A 111 -7.23 -3.11 12.25
C ASP A 111 -7.98 -3.41 10.95
N ALA A 112 -8.73 -2.42 10.41
CA ALA A 112 -9.42 -2.57 9.13
C ALA A 112 -8.43 -2.63 7.96
N LEU A 113 -7.36 -1.83 8.03
CA LEU A 113 -6.25 -1.90 7.08
C LEU A 113 -5.62 -3.30 7.11
N GLU A 114 -5.24 -3.81 8.28
CA GLU A 114 -4.62 -5.14 8.40
C GLU A 114 -5.55 -6.25 7.90
N ALA A 115 -6.83 -6.17 8.22
CA ALA A 115 -7.84 -7.11 7.72
C ALA A 115 -7.92 -7.09 6.18
N GLU A 116 -7.91 -5.92 5.56
CA GLU A 116 -7.92 -5.79 4.10
C GLU A 116 -6.63 -6.33 3.46
N LEU A 117 -5.47 -5.93 3.97
CA LEU A 117 -4.16 -6.34 3.46
C LEU A 117 -3.95 -7.85 3.60
N SER A 118 -4.48 -8.47 4.65
CA SER A 118 -4.35 -9.92 4.89
C SER A 118 -5.02 -10.79 3.82
N LYS A 119 -5.89 -10.22 2.96
CA LYS A 119 -6.48 -10.91 1.80
C LYS A 119 -5.48 -11.07 0.66
N TYR A 120 -4.43 -10.26 0.64
CA TYR A 120 -3.37 -10.23 -0.36
C TYR A 120 -2.10 -10.92 0.17
N LYS A 121 -2.27 -12.09 0.80
CA LYS A 121 -1.15 -12.90 1.29
C LYS A 121 -0.22 -13.25 0.15
N TYR A 122 1.04 -12.86 0.31
CA TYR A 122 2.12 -13.54 -0.39
C TYR A 122 2.29 -14.89 0.28
N LEU A 123 1.81 -15.95 -0.36
CA LEU A 123 2.43 -17.26 -0.17
C LEU A 123 3.77 -17.15 -0.92
N PRO A 124 4.92 -17.03 -0.23
CA PRO A 124 6.14 -17.48 -0.88
C PRO A 124 5.85 -18.92 -1.28
N CYS A 125 6.07 -19.24 -2.56
CA CYS A 125 5.92 -20.61 -3.05
C CYS A 125 6.52 -21.58 -2.02
N LEU A 126 5.67 -22.48 -1.50
CA LEU A 126 6.11 -23.74 -0.93
C LEU A 126 6.71 -24.59 -2.05
#